data_AF-A0A0P4VRF6-F1
#
_entry.id   AF-A0A0P4VRF6-F1
#
_cell.length_a   1.000
_cell.length_b   1.000
_cell.length_c   1.000
_cell.angle_alpha   90.00
_cell.angle_beta   90.00
_cell.angle_gamma   90.00
#
_symmetry.space_group_name_H-M   'P 1'
#
loop_
_entity.id
_entity.type
_entity.pdbx_description
1 polymer ?
#
loop_
_entity_poly.entity_id
_entity_poly.type
_entity_poly.pdbx_seq_one_letter_code
_entity_poly.pdbx_strand_id
1 'polypeptide(L)'
;LLNACRGSVCSKIFTGYGTCTSTRVAVVLSGCGVYDGSEIHEAVSVLSHLTRNDAVPVVFAPDVKQMHVINHLKGEVDSTHSRMVLPESARIARGNIQSICELIKNISCFDAVIFPGGFGVAKNLSDYAIKGADCNVIPEVVKVIQEFHNAKKPQGFLCISPILAARVLCTVKITLGKNSCDKWPHRGAIEDAKKMGATVELRNWDEVSFDEENLIFSSPAYMYDGQYHEIDDGIGHMVKYMLVMLRKGKLKPKEKCAPRDCKH
;
A
#
# COMPACT_ATOMS: atom_id res chain seq x y z
N LEU A 1 -28.26 15.94 -7.63
CA LEU A 1 -27.67 14.92 -6.72
C LEU A 1 -26.13 14.84 -6.76
N LEU A 2 -25.44 15.36 -7.80
CA LEU A 2 -23.96 15.34 -7.89
C LEU A 2 -23.23 16.58 -7.32
N ASN A 3 -23.95 17.55 -6.78
CA ASN A 3 -23.36 18.70 -6.07
C ASN A 3 -23.66 18.60 -4.56
N ALA A 4 -23.21 17.53 -3.91
CA ALA A 4 -23.25 17.43 -2.46
C ALA A 4 -21.93 17.96 -1.87
N CYS A 5 -22.01 19.18 -1.34
CA CYS A 5 -21.15 19.80 -0.33
C CYS A 5 -19.76 19.18 -0.13
N ARG A 6 -18.72 19.88 -0.63
CA ARG A 6 -17.38 19.84 -0.04
C ARG A 6 -17.45 20.52 1.34
N GLY A 7 -18.03 19.82 2.31
CA GLY A 7 -18.11 20.26 3.69
C GLY A 7 -16.78 19.98 4.38
N SER A 8 -16.06 21.04 4.74
CA SER A 8 -15.00 21.02 5.73
C SER A 8 -15.51 20.33 7.00
N VAL A 9 -14.94 19.17 7.34
CA VAL A 9 -15.23 18.52 8.62
C VAL A 9 -14.53 19.33 9.69
N CYS A 10 -15.36 20.07 10.41
CA CYS A 10 -15.01 20.94 11.53
C CYS A 10 -14.20 20.20 12.59
N SER A 11 -13.08 20.81 12.96
CA SER A 11 -12.25 20.55 14.11
C SER A 11 -13.06 20.54 15.41
N LYS A 12 -13.24 19.37 16.02
CA LYS A 12 -13.56 19.29 17.45
C LYS A 12 -12.26 19.36 18.24
N ILE A 13 -12.08 20.50 18.89
CA ILE A 13 -11.02 20.78 19.85
C ILE A 13 -11.28 19.92 21.10
N PHE A 14 -10.43 18.92 21.34
CA PHE A 14 -10.27 18.32 22.66
C PHE A 14 -9.16 19.08 23.40
N THR A 15 -9.55 19.91 24.37
CA THR A 15 -8.64 20.45 25.37
C THR A 15 -8.40 19.39 26.44
N GLY A 16 -7.27 18.69 26.34
CA GLY A 16 -6.77 17.78 27.36
C GLY A 16 -5.30 17.50 27.08
N TYR A 17 -4.44 17.75 28.06
CA TYR A 17 -3.00 17.57 27.95
C TYR A 17 -2.64 16.14 27.53
N GLY A 18 -2.22 15.98 26.28
CA GLY A 18 -1.64 14.77 25.72
C GLY A 18 -1.12 15.08 24.32
N THR A 19 0.17 14.92 24.08
CA THR A 19 0.76 15.05 22.74
C THR A 19 0.33 13.88 21.86
N CYS A 20 -0.91 13.91 21.36
CA CYS A 20 -1.42 12.89 20.44
C CYS A 20 -1.51 13.48 19.03
N THR A 21 -0.38 13.59 18.34
CA THR A 21 -0.42 13.65 16.88
C THR A 21 -0.88 12.29 16.39
N SER A 22 -2.13 12.18 15.90
CA SER A 22 -2.66 10.94 15.34
C SER A 22 -1.71 10.39 14.27
N THR A 23 -1.41 9.09 14.31
CA THR A 23 -0.50 8.43 13.37
C THR A 23 -1.02 8.59 11.95
N ARG A 24 -0.26 9.23 11.07
CA ARG A 24 -0.63 9.47 9.66
C ARG A 24 0.00 8.40 8.78
N VAL A 25 -0.83 7.66 8.04
CA VAL A 25 -0.36 6.58 7.16
C VAL A 25 -0.72 6.92 5.72
N ALA A 26 0.29 6.98 4.86
CA ALA A 26 0.07 7.09 3.43
C ALA A 26 -0.42 5.75 2.86
N VAL A 27 -1.42 5.76 1.99
CA VAL A 27 -1.90 4.57 1.28
C VAL A 27 -1.77 4.82 -0.21
N VAL A 28 -0.90 4.06 -0.90
CA VAL A 28 -0.63 4.27 -2.33
C VAL A 28 -1.39 3.24 -3.15
N LEU A 29 -2.35 3.72 -3.95
CA LEU A 29 -3.19 2.91 -4.83
C LEU A 29 -2.66 2.90 -6.27
N SER A 30 -3.15 1.93 -7.05
CA SER A 30 -2.68 1.64 -8.41
C SER A 30 -3.82 1.57 -9.44
N GLY A 31 -5.03 2.00 -9.09
CA GLY A 31 -6.26 1.98 -9.90
C GLY A 31 -7.46 1.57 -9.03
N CYS A 32 -8.50 0.96 -9.63
CA CYS A 32 -9.68 0.46 -8.91
C CYS A 32 -10.25 -0.82 -9.55
N GLY A 33 -9.69 -1.98 -9.18
CA GLY A 33 -10.06 -3.28 -9.73
C GLY A 33 -8.87 -4.24 -9.72
N VAL A 34 -9.06 -5.49 -9.31
CA VAL A 34 -7.95 -6.43 -9.11
C VAL A 34 -7.10 -6.65 -10.37
N TYR A 35 -7.68 -6.67 -11.58
CA TYR A 35 -6.94 -7.01 -12.79
C TYR A 35 -6.22 -5.83 -13.46
N ASP A 36 -6.55 -4.59 -13.12
CA ASP A 36 -5.99 -3.39 -13.74
C ASP A 36 -5.68 -2.24 -12.78
N GLY A 37 -5.86 -2.45 -11.48
CA GLY A 37 -5.68 -1.46 -10.43
C GLY A 37 -5.39 -2.10 -9.07
N SER A 38 -5.74 -1.38 -8.01
CA SER A 38 -5.69 -1.93 -6.65
C SER A 38 -6.79 -2.96 -6.44
N GLU A 39 -6.48 -4.02 -5.71
CA GLU A 39 -7.50 -4.94 -5.19
C GLU A 39 -8.40 -4.15 -4.20
N ILE A 40 -9.70 -4.17 -4.48
CA ILE A 40 -10.65 -3.25 -3.84
C ILE A 40 -10.86 -3.63 -2.37
N HIS A 41 -10.99 -4.91 -2.06
CA HIS A 41 -11.20 -5.37 -0.70
C HIS A 41 -9.96 -5.15 0.15
N GLU A 42 -8.75 -5.41 -0.35
CA GLU A 42 -7.50 -5.14 0.36
C GLU A 42 -7.36 -3.66 0.68
N ALA A 43 -7.61 -2.79 -0.30
CA ALA A 43 -7.54 -1.34 -0.10
C ALA A 43 -8.57 -0.87 0.94
N VAL A 44 -9.81 -1.37 0.88
CA VAL A 44 -10.86 -1.05 1.86
C VAL A 44 -10.52 -1.59 3.25
N SER A 45 -10.02 -2.82 3.35
CA SER A 45 -9.56 -3.42 4.61
C SER A 45 -8.42 -2.62 5.23
N VAL A 46 -7.44 -2.17 4.45
CA VAL A 46 -6.38 -1.27 4.93
C VAL A 46 -6.97 0.00 5.53
N LEU A 47 -7.85 0.69 4.81
CA LEU A 47 -8.48 1.93 5.30
C LEU A 47 -9.32 1.71 6.56
N SER A 48 -10.09 0.61 6.58
CA SER A 48 -10.92 0.20 7.71
C SER A 48 -10.05 -0.08 8.95
N HIS A 49 -9.02 -0.91 8.83
CA HIS A 49 -8.16 -1.27 9.95
C HIS A 49 -7.29 -0.10 10.44
N LEU A 50 -6.85 0.79 9.54
CA LEU A 50 -6.15 2.02 9.96
C LEU A 50 -7.05 2.90 10.83
N THR A 51 -8.27 3.19 10.37
CA THR A 51 -9.20 4.06 11.10
C THR A 51 -9.74 3.40 12.37
N ARG A 52 -9.95 2.07 12.37
CA ARG A 52 -10.31 1.29 13.56
C ARG A 52 -9.24 1.31 14.64
N ASN A 53 -7.99 1.56 14.25
CA ASN A 53 -6.86 1.70 15.16
C ASN A 53 -6.43 3.17 15.28
N ASP A 54 -7.32 4.16 15.20
CA ASP A 54 -7.05 5.59 15.44
C ASP A 54 -5.92 6.21 14.58
N ALA A 55 -5.56 5.57 13.47
CA ALA A 55 -4.64 6.13 12.48
C ALA A 55 -5.42 6.90 11.42
N VAL A 56 -4.78 7.91 10.84
CA VAL A 56 -5.33 8.76 9.79
C VAL A 56 -4.77 8.30 8.44
N PRO A 57 -5.53 7.56 7.62
CA PRO A 57 -5.10 7.25 6.26
C PRO A 57 -5.18 8.49 5.37
N VAL A 58 -4.17 8.67 4.52
CA VAL A 58 -4.21 9.65 3.41
C VAL A 58 -3.88 8.91 2.13
N VAL A 59 -4.78 8.99 1.16
CA VAL A 59 -4.72 8.17 -0.04
C VAL A 59 -3.99 8.91 -1.16
N PHE A 60 -3.12 8.19 -1.86
CA PHE A 60 -2.33 8.68 -2.98
C PHE A 60 -2.39 7.71 -4.16
N ALA A 61 -2.17 8.22 -5.36
CA ALA A 61 -1.95 7.40 -6.55
C ALA A 61 -1.13 8.18 -7.60
N PRO A 62 -0.36 7.51 -8.48
CA PRO A 62 0.30 8.18 -9.59
C PRO A 62 -0.72 8.65 -10.64
N ASP A 63 -0.44 9.81 -11.25
CA ASP A 63 -1.26 10.34 -12.35
C ASP A 63 -0.74 9.85 -13.71
N VAL A 64 -0.85 8.54 -13.92
CA VAL A 64 -0.40 7.85 -15.13
C VAL A 64 -1.55 7.06 -15.77
N LYS A 65 -1.42 6.73 -17.05
CA LYS A 65 -2.36 5.82 -17.72
C LYS A 65 -2.23 4.41 -17.14
N GLN A 66 -3.35 3.72 -16.97
CA GLN A 66 -3.33 2.27 -16.74
C GLN A 66 -2.74 1.57 -17.96
N MET A 67 -1.90 0.55 -17.75
CA MET A 67 -1.34 -0.25 -18.84
C MET A 67 -2.44 -0.96 -19.65
N HIS A 68 -3.44 -1.50 -18.95
CA HIS A 68 -4.63 -2.11 -19.54
C HIS A 68 -5.88 -1.65 -18.80
N VAL A 69 -7.01 -1.65 -19.50
CA VAL A 69 -8.35 -1.62 -18.89
C VAL A 69 -8.92 -3.02 -19.05
N ILE A 70 -9.43 -3.62 -17.97
CA ILE A 70 -9.90 -5.00 -17.97
C ILE A 70 -11.40 -5.04 -17.68
N ASN A 71 -12.14 -5.73 -18.56
CA ASN A 71 -13.49 -6.13 -18.23
C ASN A 71 -13.43 -7.28 -17.21
N HIS A 72 -13.67 -6.97 -15.94
CA HIS A 72 -13.54 -7.94 -14.86
C HIS A 72 -14.58 -9.08 -14.92
N LEU A 73 -15.70 -8.91 -15.64
CA LEU A 73 -16.67 -9.99 -15.84
C LEU A 73 -16.15 -11.06 -16.81
N LYS A 74 -15.39 -10.63 -17.83
CA LYS A 74 -14.85 -11.52 -18.88
C LYS A 74 -13.39 -11.92 -18.66
N GLY A 75 -12.64 -11.15 -17.86
CA GLY A 75 -11.19 -11.31 -17.72
C GLY A 75 -10.40 -10.83 -18.94
N GLU A 76 -11.02 -10.06 -19.84
CA GLU A 76 -10.45 -9.66 -21.12
C GLU A 76 -10.04 -8.19 -21.13
N VAL A 77 -9.03 -7.87 -21.94
CA VAL A 77 -8.63 -6.48 -22.20
C VAL A 77 -9.73 -5.75 -22.97
N ASP A 78 -10.18 -4.62 -22.44
CA ASP A 78 -11.01 -3.67 -23.15
C ASP A 78 -10.12 -2.65 -23.86
N SER A 79 -9.90 -2.85 -25.16
CA SER A 79 -9.10 -1.97 -26.01
C SER A 79 -9.84 -0.71 -26.46
N THR A 80 -11.13 -0.57 -26.13
CA THR A 80 -11.95 0.58 -26.56
C THR A 80 -11.88 1.76 -25.58
N HIS A 81 -11.35 1.53 -24.37
CA HIS A 81 -11.24 2.54 -23.32
C HIS A 81 -9.81 2.73 -22.84
N SER A 82 -9.52 3.95 -22.36
CA SER A 82 -8.29 4.28 -21.64
C SER A 82 -8.66 4.96 -20.32
N ARG A 83 -7.98 4.58 -19.24
CA ARG A 83 -8.24 5.10 -17.90
C ARG A 83 -6.92 5.55 -17.25
N MET A 84 -7.04 6.52 -16.36
CA MET A 84 -5.93 7.04 -15.56
C MET A 84 -5.99 6.45 -14.16
N VAL A 85 -4.84 6.10 -13.60
CA VAL A 85 -4.71 5.46 -12.29
C VAL A 85 -5.31 6.34 -11.18
N LEU A 86 -4.92 7.62 -11.09
CA LEU A 86 -5.37 8.53 -10.03
C LEU A 86 -6.90 8.75 -10.03
N PRO A 87 -7.57 9.12 -11.15
CA PRO A 87 -9.02 9.23 -11.20
C PRO A 87 -9.78 7.94 -10.86
N GLU A 88 -9.27 6.77 -11.29
CA GLU A 88 -9.92 5.50 -10.95
C GLU A 88 -9.74 5.16 -9.46
N SER A 89 -8.56 5.38 -8.89
CA SER A 89 -8.31 5.22 -7.45
C SER A 89 -9.15 6.17 -6.58
N ALA A 90 -9.55 7.33 -7.10
CA ALA A 90 -10.47 8.24 -6.42
C ALA A 90 -11.84 7.60 -6.09
N ARG A 91 -12.23 6.54 -6.82
CA ARG A 91 -13.45 5.75 -6.53
C ARG A 91 -13.37 5.09 -5.17
N ILE A 92 -12.25 4.43 -4.85
CA ILE A 92 -11.99 3.80 -3.54
C ILE A 92 -11.92 4.89 -2.46
N ALA A 93 -11.22 5.99 -2.74
CA ALA A 93 -10.98 7.07 -1.79
C ALA A 93 -12.17 8.04 -1.61
N ARG A 94 -13.29 7.82 -2.30
CA ARG A 94 -14.47 8.71 -2.30
C ARG A 94 -14.09 10.17 -2.66
N GLY A 95 -13.16 10.34 -3.59
CA GLY A 95 -12.63 11.63 -4.03
C GLY A 95 -11.55 12.24 -3.12
N ASN A 96 -11.27 11.68 -1.94
CA ASN A 96 -10.25 12.18 -1.02
C ASN A 96 -8.89 11.51 -1.30
N ILE A 97 -8.30 11.84 -2.45
CA ILE A 97 -7.03 11.30 -2.93
C ILE A 97 -6.16 12.42 -3.49
N GLN A 98 -4.84 12.26 -3.40
CA GLN A 98 -3.87 13.19 -3.97
C GLN A 98 -2.91 12.46 -4.92
N SER A 99 -2.20 13.22 -5.76
CA SER A 99 -1.11 12.66 -6.56
C SER A 99 0.01 12.16 -5.64
N ILE A 100 0.65 11.06 -6.00
CA ILE A 100 1.85 10.53 -5.30
C ILE A 100 2.99 11.57 -5.23
N CYS A 101 3.03 12.53 -6.15
CA CYS A 101 3.99 13.64 -6.09
C CYS A 101 3.79 14.53 -4.84
N GLU A 102 2.55 14.67 -4.35
CA GLU A 102 2.27 15.40 -3.11
C GLU A 102 2.72 14.64 -1.87
N LEU A 103 2.69 13.30 -1.90
CA LEU A 103 3.29 12.47 -0.85
C LEU A 103 4.80 12.70 -0.77
N ILE A 104 5.49 12.65 -1.91
CA ILE A 104 6.95 12.86 -1.99
C ILE A 104 7.35 14.22 -1.40
N LYS A 105 6.61 15.29 -1.74
CA LYS A 105 6.87 16.64 -1.21
C LYS A 105 6.69 16.73 0.31
N ASN A 106 5.83 15.90 0.89
CA ASN A 106 5.39 16.01 2.28
C ASN A 106 5.67 14.74 3.09
N ILE A 107 6.67 13.95 2.71
CA ILE A 107 6.96 12.63 3.31
C ILE A 107 7.24 12.70 4.81
N SER A 108 7.77 13.84 5.29
CA SER A 108 7.98 14.12 6.71
C SER A 108 6.69 14.10 7.53
N CYS A 109 5.54 14.40 6.91
CA CYS A 109 4.21 14.47 7.53
C CYS A 109 3.53 13.10 7.70
N PHE A 110 4.18 12.00 7.29
CA PHE A 110 3.64 10.64 7.38
C PHE A 110 4.52 9.78 8.28
N ASP A 111 3.92 8.92 9.08
CA ASP A 111 4.61 7.99 9.96
C ASP A 111 4.90 6.65 9.29
N ALA A 112 4.11 6.28 8.28
CA ALA A 112 4.22 5.03 7.54
C ALA A 112 3.60 5.13 6.14
N VAL A 113 3.88 4.15 5.29
CA VAL A 113 3.23 3.96 3.98
C VAL A 113 2.75 2.51 3.82
N ILE A 114 1.59 2.31 3.19
CA ILE A 114 1.07 0.98 2.83
C ILE A 114 0.75 0.95 1.34
N PHE A 115 1.14 -0.14 0.69
CA PHE A 115 0.77 -0.50 -0.68
C PHE A 115 -0.16 -1.71 -0.66
N PRO A 116 -1.47 -1.55 -0.93
CA PRO A 116 -2.37 -2.66 -1.21
C PRO A 116 -1.96 -3.43 -2.47
N GLY A 117 -2.48 -4.64 -2.62
CA GLY A 117 -2.28 -5.49 -3.78
C GLY A 117 -3.05 -5.10 -5.03
N GLY A 118 -3.29 -6.12 -5.86
CA GLY A 118 -3.91 -6.01 -7.18
C GLY A 118 -2.87 -5.94 -8.31
N PHE A 119 -3.27 -6.40 -9.49
CA PHE A 119 -2.40 -6.41 -10.68
C PHE A 119 -2.02 -5.01 -11.17
N GLY A 120 -2.73 -3.95 -10.75
CA GLY A 120 -2.27 -2.59 -10.97
C GLY A 120 -0.91 -2.29 -10.35
N VAL A 121 -0.51 -2.99 -9.29
CA VAL A 121 0.87 -2.93 -8.77
C VAL A 121 1.84 -3.41 -9.85
N ALA A 122 1.57 -4.59 -10.43
CA ALA A 122 2.42 -5.22 -11.43
C ALA A 122 2.35 -4.59 -12.82
N LYS A 123 1.34 -3.75 -13.07
CA LYS A 123 1.06 -3.15 -14.39
C LYS A 123 1.25 -1.64 -14.44
N ASN A 124 0.98 -0.94 -13.34
CA ASN A 124 0.92 0.53 -13.30
C ASN A 124 1.96 1.13 -12.35
N LEU A 125 2.26 0.47 -11.22
CA LEU A 125 3.35 0.88 -10.32
C LEU A 125 4.70 0.29 -10.75
N SER A 126 4.66 -0.77 -11.56
CA SER A 126 5.80 -1.38 -12.22
C SER A 126 5.36 -2.02 -13.55
N ASP A 127 6.31 -2.56 -14.31
CA ASP A 127 6.05 -3.40 -15.48
C ASP A 127 6.25 -4.90 -15.20
N TYR A 128 6.12 -5.34 -13.94
CA TYR A 128 6.30 -6.72 -13.48
C TYR A 128 5.44 -7.74 -14.22
N ALA A 129 4.19 -7.39 -14.57
CA ALA A 129 3.29 -8.27 -15.31
C ALA A 129 3.83 -8.68 -16.69
N ILE A 130 4.77 -7.91 -17.25
CA ILE A 130 5.38 -8.18 -18.56
C ILE A 130 6.83 -8.65 -18.41
N LYS A 131 7.59 -8.07 -17.47
CA LYS A 131 9.04 -8.30 -17.35
C LYS A 131 9.46 -9.24 -16.22
N GLY A 132 8.55 -9.66 -15.34
CA GLY A 132 8.87 -10.52 -14.21
C GLY A 132 10.01 -9.96 -13.34
N ALA A 133 10.99 -10.80 -12.99
CA ALA A 133 12.15 -10.40 -12.18
C ALA A 133 12.91 -9.17 -12.70
N ASP A 134 12.93 -8.93 -14.01
CA ASP A 134 13.65 -7.83 -14.67
C ASP A 134 12.83 -6.53 -14.77
N CYS A 135 11.73 -6.44 -14.02
CA CYS A 135 10.84 -5.29 -14.07
C CYS A 135 11.50 -3.98 -13.63
N ASN A 136 10.84 -2.87 -13.96
CA ASN A 136 11.12 -1.53 -13.50
C ASN A 136 9.92 -1.05 -12.70
N VAL A 137 10.20 -0.44 -11.55
CA VAL A 137 9.22 0.27 -10.74
C VAL A 137 9.21 1.73 -11.20
N ILE A 138 8.02 2.36 -11.27
CA ILE A 138 7.93 3.75 -11.76
C ILE A 138 8.69 4.71 -10.81
N PRO A 139 9.29 5.80 -11.33
CA PRO A 139 10.19 6.66 -10.56
C PRO A 139 9.59 7.20 -9.26
N GLU A 140 8.31 7.56 -9.27
CA GLU A 140 7.62 8.10 -8.09
C GLU A 140 7.51 7.06 -6.98
N VAL A 141 7.22 5.81 -7.32
CA VAL A 141 7.10 4.71 -6.35
C VAL A 141 8.48 4.33 -5.81
N VAL A 142 9.51 4.29 -6.67
CA VAL A 142 10.92 4.13 -6.23
C VAL A 142 11.27 5.18 -5.18
N LYS A 143 10.96 6.44 -5.47
CA LYS A 143 11.27 7.57 -4.59
C LYS A 143 10.54 7.46 -3.24
N VAL A 144 9.25 7.13 -3.24
CA VAL A 144 8.49 6.90 -1.99
C VAL A 144 9.14 5.78 -1.16
N ILE A 145 9.41 4.62 -1.76
CA ILE A 145 9.98 3.48 -1.04
C ILE A 145 11.35 3.82 -0.44
N GLN A 146 12.22 4.47 -1.23
CA GLN A 146 13.56 4.86 -0.78
C GLN A 146 13.51 5.94 0.30
N GLU A 147 12.66 6.97 0.18
CA GLU A 147 12.58 8.03 1.16
C GLU A 147 11.97 7.57 2.49
N PHE A 148 10.96 6.69 2.47
CA PHE A 148 10.43 6.07 3.70
C PHE A 148 11.50 5.17 4.35
N HIS A 149 12.25 4.39 3.56
CA HIS A 149 13.33 3.54 4.05
C HIS A 149 14.46 4.35 4.68
N ASN A 150 14.94 5.39 3.99
CA ASN A 150 15.98 6.30 4.48
C ASN A 150 15.57 7.02 5.75
N ALA A 151 14.30 7.44 5.84
CA ALA A 151 13.74 8.08 7.04
C ALA A 151 13.45 7.09 8.18
N LYS A 152 13.74 5.79 8.01
CA LYS A 152 13.42 4.72 8.96
C LYS A 152 11.96 4.73 9.39
N LYS A 153 11.07 4.89 8.40
CA LYS A 153 9.62 4.84 8.58
C LYS A 153 9.10 3.50 8.05
N PRO A 154 8.22 2.81 8.79
CA PRO A 154 7.72 1.51 8.37
C PRO A 154 6.91 1.55 7.08
N GLN A 155 7.02 0.47 6.32
CA GLN A 155 6.37 0.29 5.03
C GLN A 155 5.62 -1.04 5.02
N GLY A 156 4.35 -1.03 4.65
CA GLY A 156 3.50 -2.22 4.53
C GLY A 156 3.23 -2.60 3.08
N PHE A 157 3.36 -3.87 2.74
CA PHE A 157 3.13 -4.39 1.40
C PHE A 157 2.20 -5.61 1.45
N LEU A 158 1.08 -5.54 0.75
CA LEU A 158 0.09 -6.63 0.67
C LEU A 158 0.11 -7.32 -0.69
N CYS A 159 -0.22 -8.62 -0.68
CA CYS A 159 -0.42 -9.41 -1.89
C CYS A 159 0.81 -9.43 -2.78
N ILE A 160 0.72 -8.91 -4.01
CA ILE A 160 1.82 -8.85 -4.98
C ILE A 160 2.73 -7.64 -4.76
N SER A 161 2.31 -6.62 -4.00
CA SER A 161 3.11 -5.41 -3.78
C SER A 161 4.49 -5.61 -3.10
N PRO A 162 4.78 -6.68 -2.34
CA PRO A 162 6.13 -6.94 -1.84
C PRO A 162 7.21 -7.04 -2.92
N ILE A 163 6.83 -7.34 -4.18
CA ILE A 163 7.77 -7.29 -5.32
C ILE A 163 8.37 -5.89 -5.53
N LEU A 164 7.65 -4.83 -5.17
CA LEU A 164 8.15 -3.46 -5.26
C LEU A 164 9.31 -3.26 -4.27
N ALA A 165 9.16 -3.71 -3.03
CA ALA A 165 10.20 -3.65 -2.01
C ALA A 165 11.41 -4.50 -2.41
N ALA A 166 11.17 -5.73 -2.88
CA ALA A 166 12.23 -6.60 -3.39
C ALA A 166 13.03 -5.92 -4.51
N ARG A 167 12.34 -5.31 -5.48
CA ARG A 167 12.99 -4.70 -6.64
C ARG A 167 13.78 -3.43 -6.31
N VAL A 168 13.27 -2.62 -5.38
CA VAL A 168 13.84 -1.29 -5.06
C VAL A 168 14.92 -1.36 -3.99
N LEU A 169 14.76 -2.22 -2.98
CA LEU A 169 15.65 -2.29 -1.82
C LEU A 169 16.59 -3.50 -1.87
N CYS A 170 16.30 -4.50 -2.71
CA CYS A 170 17.04 -5.76 -2.90
C CYS A 170 17.12 -6.62 -1.63
N THR A 171 17.81 -6.17 -0.58
CA THR A 171 18.10 -6.93 0.65
C THR A 171 17.02 -6.74 1.70
N VAL A 172 15.79 -7.14 1.39
CA VAL A 172 14.65 -7.10 2.30
C VAL A 172 14.10 -8.50 2.58
N LYS A 173 13.51 -8.66 3.76
CA LYS A 173 12.78 -9.86 4.14
C LYS A 173 11.27 -9.63 3.99
N ILE A 174 10.62 -10.46 3.19
CA ILE A 174 9.20 -10.31 2.84
C ILE A 174 8.48 -11.66 2.81
N THR A 175 7.16 -11.63 2.74
CA THR A 175 6.36 -12.79 2.34
C THR A 175 5.47 -12.47 1.16
N LEU A 176 5.26 -13.49 0.31
CA LEU A 176 4.28 -13.52 -0.78
C LEU A 176 3.29 -14.69 -0.58
N GLY A 177 3.28 -15.30 0.61
CA GLY A 177 2.47 -16.48 0.92
C GLY A 177 3.25 -17.79 0.95
N LYS A 178 2.61 -18.88 0.51
CA LYS A 178 3.21 -20.23 0.44
C LYS A 178 3.53 -20.64 -0.99
N ASN A 179 4.53 -21.50 -1.13
CA ASN A 179 4.82 -22.19 -2.38
C ASN A 179 4.02 -23.50 -2.47
N SER A 180 2.70 -23.42 -2.67
CA SER A 180 1.79 -24.59 -2.73
C SER A 180 0.82 -24.50 -3.91
N CYS A 181 0.46 -25.64 -4.50
CA CYS A 181 -0.57 -25.70 -5.55
C CYS A 181 -1.99 -25.46 -5.03
N ASP A 182 -2.23 -25.74 -3.75
CA ASP A 182 -3.54 -25.63 -3.12
C ASP A 182 -3.77 -24.22 -2.60
N LYS A 183 -4.73 -23.49 -3.21
CA LYS A 183 -5.12 -22.11 -2.86
C LYS A 183 -4.06 -20.99 -3.01
N TRP A 184 -2.90 -21.23 -3.65
CA TRP A 184 -1.90 -20.18 -3.92
C TRP A 184 -1.63 -20.02 -5.42
N PRO A 185 -2.54 -19.37 -6.18
CA PRO A 185 -2.46 -19.27 -7.64
C PRO A 185 -1.25 -18.46 -8.14
N HIS A 186 -0.72 -17.54 -7.31
CA HIS A 186 0.34 -16.60 -7.72
C HIS A 186 1.71 -16.91 -7.11
N ARG A 187 1.92 -18.14 -6.64
CA ARG A 187 3.17 -18.57 -5.98
C ARG A 187 4.45 -18.37 -6.79
N GLY A 188 4.35 -18.24 -8.11
CA GLY A 188 5.51 -17.99 -9.00
C GLY A 188 6.28 -16.71 -8.64
N ALA A 189 5.61 -15.70 -8.06
CA ALA A 189 6.24 -14.46 -7.63
C ALA A 189 7.30 -14.66 -6.54
N ILE A 190 7.24 -15.78 -5.78
CA ILE A 190 8.22 -16.10 -4.74
C ILE A 190 9.63 -16.24 -5.33
N GLU A 191 9.77 -16.94 -6.46
CA GLU A 191 11.08 -17.15 -7.07
C GLU A 191 11.59 -15.87 -7.76
N ASP A 192 10.70 -15.07 -8.33
CA ASP A 192 11.09 -13.78 -8.89
C ASP A 192 11.58 -12.81 -7.81
N ALA A 193 10.90 -12.75 -6.66
CA ALA A 193 11.34 -11.92 -5.54
C ALA A 193 12.74 -12.34 -5.01
N LYS A 194 13.03 -13.66 -4.97
CA LYS A 194 14.37 -14.15 -4.63
C LYS A 194 15.42 -13.72 -5.66
N LYS A 195 15.10 -13.77 -6.96
CA LYS A 195 16.00 -13.28 -8.03
C LYS A 195 16.26 -11.77 -7.92
N MET A 196 15.30 -11.01 -7.42
CA MET A 196 15.46 -9.57 -7.13
C MET A 196 16.30 -9.31 -5.86
N GLY A 197 16.70 -10.36 -5.12
CA GLY A 197 17.57 -10.26 -3.94
C GLY A 197 16.87 -10.39 -2.59
N ALA A 198 15.53 -10.52 -2.57
CA ALA A 198 14.77 -10.58 -1.33
C ALA A 198 14.88 -11.95 -0.65
N THR A 199 14.88 -11.94 0.69
CA THR A 199 14.67 -13.16 1.49
C THR A 199 13.16 -13.38 1.65
N VAL A 200 12.61 -14.42 1.02
CA VAL A 200 11.18 -14.72 1.10
C VAL A 200 10.88 -15.72 2.22
N GLU A 201 10.14 -15.28 3.24
CA GLU A 201 9.55 -16.15 4.26
C GLU A 201 8.22 -16.73 3.76
N LEU A 202 8.06 -18.04 3.84
CA LEU A 202 6.76 -18.67 3.57
C LEU A 202 5.84 -18.46 4.76
N ARG A 203 4.72 -17.76 4.55
CA ARG A 203 3.73 -17.44 5.58
C ARG A 203 2.33 -17.82 5.12
N ASN A 204 1.48 -18.23 6.06
CA ASN A 204 0.07 -18.44 5.81
C ASN A 204 -0.68 -17.11 5.60
N TRP A 205 -1.92 -17.17 5.14
CA TRP A 205 -2.71 -15.98 4.78
C TRP A 205 -2.99 -15.04 5.97
N ASP A 206 -3.03 -15.58 7.18
CA ASP A 206 -3.27 -14.89 8.45
C ASP A 206 -1.99 -14.39 9.13
N GLU A 207 -0.82 -14.67 8.54
CA GLU A 207 0.49 -14.34 9.09
C GLU A 207 1.12 -13.10 8.43
N VAL A 208 2.06 -12.50 9.15
CA VAL A 208 2.78 -11.29 8.75
C VAL A 208 4.27 -11.55 8.82
N SER A 209 5.01 -11.18 7.77
CA SER A 209 6.47 -11.09 7.83
C SER A 209 6.87 -9.68 8.22
N PHE A 210 7.80 -9.57 9.17
CA PHE A 210 8.39 -8.30 9.58
C PHE A 210 9.92 -8.36 9.47
N ASP A 211 10.45 -7.48 8.63
CA ASP A 211 11.86 -7.14 8.53
C ASP A 211 12.17 -5.98 9.48
N GLU A 212 12.77 -6.30 10.62
CA GLU A 212 13.10 -5.31 11.65
C GLU A 212 14.24 -4.38 11.24
N GLU A 213 15.15 -4.81 10.36
CA GLU A 213 16.27 -3.99 9.91
C GLU A 213 15.82 -2.91 8.92
N ASN A 214 14.93 -3.28 8.00
CA ASN A 214 14.43 -2.41 6.94
C ASN A 214 13.07 -1.77 7.25
N LEU A 215 12.42 -2.18 8.35
CA LEU A 215 11.07 -1.77 8.75
C LEU A 215 9.99 -2.10 7.71
N ILE A 216 10.12 -3.27 7.09
CA ILE A 216 9.21 -3.75 6.06
C ILE A 216 8.23 -4.76 6.67
N PHE A 217 6.94 -4.50 6.52
CA PHE A 217 5.86 -5.42 6.84
C PHE A 217 5.29 -5.97 5.54
N SER A 218 5.00 -7.27 5.50
CA SER A 218 4.27 -7.85 4.38
C SER A 218 3.30 -8.94 4.82
N SER A 219 2.20 -9.07 4.09
CA SER A 219 1.20 -10.12 4.32
C SER A 219 0.60 -10.60 2.98
N PRO A 220 0.23 -11.88 2.84
CA PRO A 220 -0.07 -12.45 1.53
C PRO A 220 -1.40 -12.01 0.92
N ALA A 221 -2.42 -11.66 1.71
CA ALA A 221 -3.76 -11.27 1.23
C ALA A 221 -4.24 -12.18 0.05
N TYR A 222 -4.72 -11.62 -1.08
CA TYR A 222 -5.22 -12.43 -2.21
C TYR A 222 -4.16 -13.17 -3.03
N MET A 223 -2.89 -13.22 -2.59
CA MET A 223 -1.99 -14.29 -3.07
C MET A 223 -2.53 -15.68 -2.66
N TYR A 224 -3.36 -15.70 -1.62
CA TYR A 224 -4.20 -16.81 -1.19
C TYR A 224 -5.63 -16.70 -1.77
N ASP A 225 -6.16 -17.79 -2.29
CA ASP A 225 -7.58 -17.93 -2.64
C ASP A 225 -8.43 -18.12 -1.38
N GLY A 226 -8.66 -16.99 -0.69
CA GLY A 226 -9.36 -16.91 0.59
C GLY A 226 -10.72 -16.24 0.50
N GLN A 227 -11.52 -16.47 1.53
CA GLN A 227 -12.79 -15.78 1.74
C GLN A 227 -12.54 -14.31 2.12
N TYR A 228 -13.52 -13.44 1.85
CA TYR A 228 -13.41 -12.00 2.13
C TYR A 228 -12.97 -11.68 3.57
N HIS A 229 -13.49 -12.39 4.56
CA HIS A 229 -13.13 -12.16 5.97
C HIS A 229 -11.70 -12.65 6.30
N GLU A 230 -11.25 -13.75 5.70
CA GLU A 230 -9.87 -14.24 5.88
C GLU A 230 -8.87 -13.19 5.40
N ILE A 231 -9.14 -12.59 4.23
CA ILE A 231 -8.29 -11.52 3.70
C ILE A 231 -8.34 -10.26 4.58
N ASP A 232 -9.54 -9.86 5.05
CA ASP A 232 -9.68 -8.73 5.97
C ASP A 232 -8.91 -8.95 7.28
N ASP A 233 -9.01 -10.14 7.87
CA ASP A 233 -8.35 -10.50 9.13
C ASP A 233 -6.81 -10.48 9.00
N GLY A 234 -6.28 -11.09 7.94
CA GLY A 234 -4.83 -11.09 7.66
C GLY A 234 -4.25 -9.69 7.47
N ILE A 235 -4.97 -8.83 6.73
CA ILE A 235 -4.61 -7.41 6.56
C ILE A 235 -4.69 -6.68 7.91
N GLY A 236 -5.73 -6.94 8.69
CA GLY A 236 -5.90 -6.40 10.03
C GLY A 236 -4.74 -6.74 10.96
N HIS A 237 -4.23 -7.97 10.92
CA HIS A 237 -3.04 -8.38 11.66
C HIS A 237 -1.82 -7.54 11.30
N MET A 238 -1.54 -7.34 10.01
CA MET A 238 -0.41 -6.53 9.55
C MET A 238 -0.54 -5.07 10.00
N VAL A 239 -1.69 -4.44 9.75
CA VAL A 239 -1.95 -3.04 10.09
C VAL A 239 -1.82 -2.82 11.58
N LYS A 240 -2.46 -3.66 12.39
CA LYS A 240 -2.39 -3.58 13.85
C LYS A 240 -0.96 -3.77 14.36
N TYR A 241 -0.22 -4.72 13.81
CA TYR A 241 1.16 -4.96 14.22
C TYR A 241 2.04 -3.73 13.92
N MET A 242 1.97 -3.19 12.72
CA MET A 242 2.72 -2.00 12.32
C MET A 242 2.41 -0.80 13.24
N LEU A 243 1.13 -0.53 13.53
CA LEU A 243 0.73 0.57 14.41
C LEU A 243 1.17 0.36 15.87
N VAL A 244 1.13 -0.87 16.38
CA VAL A 244 1.65 -1.18 17.73
C VAL A 244 3.15 -0.89 17.81
N MET A 245 3.92 -1.25 16.78
CA MET A 245 5.36 -1.00 16.74
C MET A 245 5.70 0.50 16.68
N LEU A 246 4.93 1.29 15.93
CA LEU A 246 5.03 2.76 15.91
C LEU A 246 4.74 3.39 17.28
N ARG A 247 3.67 2.95 17.95
CA ARG A 247 3.23 3.51 19.25
C ARG A 247 4.18 3.21 20.39
N LYS A 248 4.76 2.00 20.42
CA LYS A 248 5.73 1.59 21.45
C LYS A 248 7.08 2.33 21.33
N GLY A 249 7.22 3.27 20.39
CA GLY A 249 8.45 4.03 20.16
C GLY A 249 9.58 3.20 19.55
N LYS A 250 9.33 1.92 19.25
CA LYS A 250 10.33 1.02 18.65
C LYS A 250 10.75 1.47 17.25
N LEU A 251 9.91 2.22 16.55
CA LEU A 251 10.11 2.65 15.17
C LEU A 251 10.17 4.17 14.98
N LYS A 252 10.13 4.99 16.04
CA LYS A 252 10.14 6.45 15.87
C LYS A 252 11.55 6.94 15.53
N PRO A 253 11.77 7.61 14.38
CA PRO A 253 13.03 8.28 14.11
C PRO A 253 13.23 9.41 15.14
N LYS A 254 14.47 9.63 15.58
CA LYS A 254 14.83 10.74 16.47
C LYS A 254 14.91 12.06 15.68
N GLU A 255 13.80 12.58 15.15
CA GLU A 255 13.82 13.91 14.50
C GLU A 255 12.64 14.82 14.88
N LYS A 256 12.98 16.08 15.16
CA LYS A 256 12.06 17.17 15.51
C LYS A 256 11.32 17.61 14.25
N CYS A 257 9.99 17.47 14.22
CA CYS A 257 9.18 18.14 13.20
C CYS A 257 9.40 19.65 13.28
N ALA A 258 9.66 20.29 12.13
CA ALA A 258 9.53 21.73 12.00
C ALA A 258 8.08 22.16 12.31
N PRO A 259 7.86 23.35 12.88
CA PRO A 259 6.52 23.81 13.26
C PRO A 259 5.57 23.81 12.05
N ARG A 260 4.37 23.31 12.31
CA ARG A 260 3.28 23.15 11.34
C ARG A 260 2.75 24.52 10.93
N ASP A 261 3.08 25.00 9.73
CA ASP A 261 2.31 26.06 9.08
C ASP A 261 1.08 25.45 8.40
N CYS A 262 0.01 25.26 9.18
CA CYS A 262 -1.32 25.09 8.62
C CYS A 262 -1.82 26.45 8.12
N LYS A 263 -1.46 26.81 6.89
CA LYS A 263 -2.15 27.86 6.14
C LYS A 263 -2.33 27.44 4.68
N HIS A 264 -3.59 27.21 4.34
CA HIS A 264 -4.35 27.41 3.08
C HIS A 264 -5.22 26.21 2.74
#